data_AF-A0A3M0SDR5-F1
#
_entry.id   AF-A0A3M0SDR5-F1
#
_cell.length_a   1.000
_cell.length_b   1.000
_cell.length_c   1.000
_cell.angle_alpha   90.00
_cell.angle_beta   90.00
_cell.angle_gamma   90.00
#
_symmetry.space_group_name_H-M   'P 1'
#
loop_
_entity.id
_entity.type
_entity.pdbx_description
1 polymer ?
#
loop_
_entity_poly.entity_id
_entity_poly.type
_entity_poly.pdbx_seq_one_letter_code
_entity_poly.pdbx_strand_id
1 'polypeptide(L)' 'MKIYIVGSVSSGKLTLAEKLSLILKILYQPIDEIVHISDKLNPWGNRKRPVKERDNLFYSII' A
#
# COMPACT_ATOMS: atom_id res chain seq x y z
N MET A 1 -12.65 9.27 8.46
CA MET A 1 -11.41 9.31 9.28
C MET A 1 -10.36 8.47 8.57
N LYS A 2 -9.11 8.95 8.43
CA LYS A 2 -8.01 8.21 7.78
C LYS A 2 -6.85 8.06 8.74
N ILE A 3 -6.23 6.88 8.76
CA ILE A 3 -5.08 6.56 9.60
C ILE A 3 -3.93 6.18 8.68
N TYR A 4 -2.84 6.93 8.73
CA TYR A 4 -1.61 6.63 7.99
C TYR A 4 -0.62 5.94 8.92
N ILE A 5 -0.21 4.72 8.56
CA ILE A 5 0.80 3.95 9.29
C ILE A 5 2.10 4.00 8.49
N VAL A 6 3.07 4.78 8.98
CA VAL A 6 4.37 5.01 8.33
C VAL A 6 5.52 4.50 9.20
N GLY A 7 6.63 4.12 8.57
CA GLY A 7 7.79 3.52 9.25
C GLY A 7 8.66 2.70 8.32
N SER A 8 9.79 2.20 8.84
CA SER A 8 10.79 1.46 8.05
C SER A 8 10.27 0.13 7.50
N VAL A 9 10.93 -0.39 6.46
CA VAL A 9 10.66 -1.74 5.94
C VAL A 9 10.86 -2.77 7.08
N SER A 10 10.04 -3.82 7.11
CA SER A 10 10.05 -4.86 8.16
C SER A 10 9.66 -4.40 9.58
N SER A 11 9.15 -3.18 9.76
CA SER A 11 8.74 -2.68 11.09
C SER A 11 7.35 -3.15 11.56
N GLY A 12 6.73 -4.13 10.87
CA GLY A 12 5.41 -4.66 11.25
C GLY A 12 4.19 -3.77 10.91
N LYS A 13 4.33 -2.78 10.02
CA LYS A 13 3.24 -1.87 9.64
C LYS A 13 1.99 -2.59 9.15
N LEU A 14 2.16 -3.61 8.31
CA LEU A 14 1.06 -4.39 7.74
C LEU A 14 0.29 -5.12 8.84
N THR A 15 1.01 -5.79 9.74
CA THR A 15 0.43 -6.49 10.89
C THR A 15 -0.35 -5.54 11.82
N LEU A 16 0.14 -4.31 12.02
CA LEU A 16 -0.59 -3.30 12.78
C LEU A 16 -1.87 -2.85 12.05
N ALA A 17 -1.78 -2.61 10.74
CA ALA A 17 -2.92 -2.22 9.91
C ALA A 17 -4.03 -3.27 9.92
N GLU A 18 -3.68 -4.56 9.79
CA GLU A 18 -4.61 -5.69 9.84
C GLU A 18 -5.33 -5.77 11.20
N LYS A 19 -4.59 -5.65 12.31
CA LYS A 19 -5.19 -5.67 13.65
C LYS A 19 -6.15 -4.49 13.86
N LEU A 20 -5.76 -3.28 13.45
CA LEU A 20 -6.61 -2.10 13.55
C LEU A 20 -7.85 -2.22 12.67
N SER A 21 -7.70 -2.79 11.48
CA SER A 21 -8.80 -3.07 10.56
C SER A 21 -9.86 -3.97 11.20
N LEU A 22 -9.44 -5.05 11.88
CA LEU A 22 -10.35 -5.96 12.59
C LEU A 22 -11.04 -5.30 13.80
N ILE A 23 -10.29 -4.55 14.60
CA ILE A 23 -10.81 -3.91 15.82
C ILE A 23 -11.79 -2.78 15.49
N LEU A 24 -11.43 -1.92 14.53
CA LEU A 24 -12.19 -0.74 14.16
C LEU A 24 -13.20 -0.99 13.03
N LYS A 25 -13.18 -2.17 12.43
CA LYS A 25 -13.98 -2.55 11.24
C LYS A 25 -13.80 -1.56 10.08
N ILE A 26 -12.57 -1.14 9.82
CA ILE A 26 -12.19 -0.25 8.72
C ILE A 26 -11.35 -0.99 7.69
N LEU A 27 -11.47 -0.63 6.41
CA LEU A 27 -10.60 -1.18 5.37
C LEU A 27 -9.17 -0.64 5.53
N TYR A 28 -8.19 -1.48 5.23
CA TYR A 28 -6.79 -1.07 5.11
C TYR A 28 -6.31 -1.28 3.68
N GLN A 29 -5.40 -0.42 3.21
CA GLN A 29 -4.79 -0.51 1.88
C GLN A 29 -3.28 -0.29 2.00
N PRO A 30 -2.44 -1.25 1.57
CA PRO A 30 -1.00 -1.03 1.44
C PRO A 30 -0.72 0.00 0.33
N ILE A 31 -0.06 1.10 0.69
CA ILE A 31 0.31 2.15 -0.28
C ILE A 31 1.43 1.68 -1.21
N ASP A 32 2.30 0.77 -0.74
CA ASP A 32 3.41 0.25 -1.55
C ASP A 32 2.92 -0.44 -2.84
N GLU A 33 1.77 -1.11 -2.82
CA GLU A 33 1.12 -1.74 -3.99
C GLU A 33 0.49 -0.72 -4.95
N ILE A 34 0.27 0.51 -4.49
CA ILE A 34 -0.18 1.63 -5.33
C ILE A 34 1.01 2.22 -6.09
N VAL A 35 2.18 2.26 -5.46
CA VAL A 35 3.40 2.86 -6.03
C VAL A 35 4.16 1.87 -6.90
N HIS A 36 4.18 0.60 -6.52
CA HIS A 36 4.98 -0.44 -7.16
C HIS A 36 4.10 -1.55 -7.72
N ILE A 37 4.53 -2.11 -8.85
CA ILE A 37 3.93 -3.28 -9.48
C ILE A 37 5.02 -4.31 -9.74
N SER A 38 4.67 -5.60 -9.67
CA SER A 38 5.61 -6.67 -10.00
C SER A 38 6.11 -6.53 -11.44
N ASP A 39 7.42 -6.66 -11.63
CA ASP A 39 8.00 -6.66 -12.95
C ASP A 39 7.81 -8.03 -13.60
N LYS A 40 7.13 -8.07 -14.75
CA LYS A 40 6.92 -9.33 -15.49
C LYS A 40 8.19 -9.86 -16.14
N LEU A 41 9.20 -9.02 -16.33
CA LEU A 41 10.48 -9.37 -16.93
C LEU A 41 11.53 -9.76 -15.88
N ASN A 42 11.35 -9.35 -14.63
CA ASN A 42 12.24 -9.70 -13.53
C ASN A 42 11.43 -10.21 -12.32
N PRO A 43 11.40 -11.53 -12.07
CA PRO A 43 10.61 -12.13 -10.99
C PRO A 43 10.98 -11.63 -9.59
N TRP A 44 12.18 -11.08 -9.41
CA TRP A 44 12.67 -10.55 -8.13
C TRP A 44 12.55 -9.02 -8.02
N GLY A 45 12.03 -8.36 -9.05
CA GLY A 45 11.97 -6.91 -9.15
C GLY A 45 10.56 -6.35 -9.08
N ASN A 46 10.43 -5.18 -8.45
CA ASN A 46 9.26 -4.34 -8.58
C ASN A 46 9.62 -3.13 -9.45
N ARG A 47 8.72 -2.72 -10.34
CA ARG A 47 8.83 -1.47 -11.09
C ARG A 47 7.89 -0.42 -10.52
N LYS A 48 8.28 0.85 -10.60
CA LYS A 48 7.39 1.97 -10.23
C LYS A 48 6.27 2.12 -11.25
N ARG A 49 5.05 2.29 -10.77
CA ARG A 49 3.88 2.63 -11.60
C ARG A 49 4.05 4.05 -12.18
N PRO A 50 3.56 4.32 -13.41
CA PRO A 50 3.52 5.68 -13.95
C PRO A 50 2.76 6.64 -13.03
N VAL A 51 3.20 7.89 -12.96
CA VAL A 51 2.62 8.92 -12.06
C VAL A 51 1.10 9.04 -12.23
N LYS A 52 0.62 9.14 -13.47
CA LYS A 52 -0.81 9.29 -13.78
C LYS A 52 -1.64 8.10 -13.27
N GLU A 53 -1.14 6.89 -13.45
CA GLU A 53 -1.85 5.67 -12.98
C GLU A 53 -1.81 5.54 -11.45
N ARG A 54 -0.66 5.83 -10.84
CA ARG A 54 -0.50 5.85 -9.38
C ARG A 54 -1.50 6.82 -8.75
N ASP A 55 -1.56 8.04 -9.28
CA ASP A 55 -2.41 9.10 -8.73
C ASP A 55 -3.89 8.75 -8.89
N ASN A 56 -4.30 8.22 -10.06
CA ASN A 56 -5.67 7.73 -10.26
C ASN A 56 -6.07 6.66 -9.23
N LEU A 57 -5.18 5.69 -8.96
CA LEU A 57 -5.44 4.65 -7.96
C LEU A 57 -5.47 5.23 -6.54
N PHE A 58 -4.53 6.11 -6.21
CA PHE A 58 -4.48 6.76 -4.91
C PHE A 58 -5.76 7.57 -4.64
N TYR A 59 -6.24 8.34 -5.62
CA TYR A 59 -7.48 9.11 -5.50
C TYR A 59 -8.74 8.24 -5.48
N SER A 60 -8.73 7.02 -6.01
CA SER A 60 -9.86 6.09 -5.91
C SER A 60 -10.07 5.50 -4.51
N ILE A 61 -9.05 5.57 -3.65
CA ILE A 61 -9.04 4.99 -2.29
C ILE A 61 -9.28 6.06 -1.22
N ILE A 62 -9.15 7.34 -1.58
CA ILE A 62 -9.25 8.52 -0.72
C ILE A 62 -10.64 9.11 -0.81
#